data_AF-A0A0S9KNZ1-F1
#
_entry.id   AF-A0A0S9KNZ1-F1
#
_cell.length_a   1.000
_cell.length_b   1.000
_cell.length_c   1.000
_cell.angle_alpha   90.00
_cell.angle_beta   90.00
_cell.angle_gamma   90.00
#
_symmetry.space_group_name_H-M   'P 1'
#
loop_
_entity.id
_entity.type
_entity.pdbx_description
1 polymer ?
#
loop_
_entity_poly.entity_id
_entity_poly.type
_entity_poly.pdbx_seq_one_letter_code
_entity_poly.pdbx_strand_id
1 'polypeptide(L)'
;MADEEREEQGAAANGDGALLDVLRRIERANFPFRVGTPALVAEIEALLRAGLVEGGVGRSPVDAGKIAVVRRISALGRARLALTRDSARGALEW
;
A
#
# COMPACT_ATOMS: atom_id res chain seq x y z
N MET A 1 -29.61 26.31 -2.46
CA MET A 1 -28.66 25.89 -3.52
C MET A 1 -27.27 25.85 -2.90
N ALA A 2 -27.02 24.92 -1.98
CA ALA A 2 -25.75 24.84 -1.24
C ALA A 2 -25.65 23.49 -0.52
N ASP A 3 -25.70 22.36 -1.22
CA ASP A 3 -25.49 21.04 -0.58
C ASP A 3 -25.26 19.98 -1.67
N GLU A 4 -24.15 20.06 -2.42
CA GLU A 4 -23.80 18.99 -3.38
C GLU A 4 -22.28 18.74 -3.54
N GLU A 5 -21.42 19.30 -2.67
CA GLU A 5 -19.95 19.14 -2.76
C GLU A 5 -19.33 18.23 -1.66
N ARG A 6 -20.14 17.49 -0.90
CA ARG A 6 -19.67 16.75 0.29
C ARG A 6 -19.53 15.23 0.16
N GLU A 7 -19.83 14.63 -1.00
CA GLU A 7 -19.85 13.15 -1.12
C GLU A 7 -18.63 12.49 -1.78
N GLU A 8 -17.72 13.24 -2.42
CA GLU A 8 -16.55 12.61 -3.10
C GLU A 8 -15.36 12.32 -2.18
N GLN A 9 -15.37 12.78 -0.92
CA GLN A 9 -14.21 12.64 -0.01
C GLN A 9 -14.12 11.28 0.71
N GLY A 10 -15.15 10.42 0.63
CA GLY A 10 -15.22 9.14 1.34
C GLY A 10 -14.54 7.94 0.62
N ALA A 11 -14.36 7.98 -0.70
CA ALA A 11 -13.86 6.83 -1.46
C ALA A 11 -12.32 6.77 -1.53
N ALA A 12 -11.65 7.91 -1.68
CA ALA A 12 -10.19 7.98 -1.77
C ALA A 12 -9.49 7.62 -0.44
N ALA A 13 -10.10 7.99 0.69
CA ALA A 13 -9.57 7.70 2.02
C ALA A 13 -9.54 6.19 2.32
N ASN A 14 -10.54 5.43 1.85
CA ASN A 14 -10.58 3.97 2.02
C ASN A 14 -9.51 3.26 1.17
N GLY A 15 -9.29 3.71 -0.06
CA GLY A 15 -8.25 3.16 -0.93
C GLY A 15 -6.84 3.45 -0.43
N ASP A 16 -6.59 4.68 0.02
CA ASP A 16 -5.27 5.07 0.54
C ASP A 16 -4.97 4.42 1.90
N GLY A 17 -5.97 4.29 2.77
CA GLY A 17 -5.88 3.56 4.04
C GLY A 17 -5.55 2.08 3.83
N ALA A 18 -6.24 1.41 2.91
CA ALA A 18 -5.95 0.02 2.57
C ALA A 18 -4.52 -0.15 2.00
N LEU A 19 -4.08 0.79 1.16
CA LEU A 19 -2.73 0.76 0.59
C LEU A 19 -1.65 0.95 1.67
N LEU A 20 -1.91 1.82 2.65
CA LEU A 20 -1.03 2.02 3.80
C LEU A 20 -0.95 0.78 4.69
N ASP A 21 -2.05 0.08 4.91
CA ASP A 21 -2.07 -1.15 5.70
C ASP A 21 -1.25 -2.27 5.02
N VAL A 22 -1.35 -2.39 3.70
CA VAL A 22 -0.50 -3.31 2.93
C VAL A 22 0.96 -2.88 3.04
N LEU A 23 1.27 -1.60 2.95
CA LEU A 23 2.64 -1.09 3.08
C LEU A 23 3.22 -1.36 4.48
N ARG A 24 2.43 -1.21 5.55
CA ARG A 24 2.79 -1.57 6.93
C ARG A 24 3.02 -3.07 7.09
N ARG A 25 2.21 -3.89 6.42
CA ARG A 25 2.40 -5.35 6.40
C ARG A 25 3.73 -5.72 5.74
N ILE A 26 4.08 -5.08 4.62
CA ILE A 26 5.36 -5.29 3.93
C ILE A 26 6.53 -4.82 4.79
N GLU A 27 6.39 -3.71 5.54
CA GLU A 27 7.43 -3.18 6.43
C GLU A 27 7.90 -4.21 7.47
N ARG A 28 6.97 -5.05 7.94
CA ARG A 28 7.25 -6.10 8.94
C ARG A 28 7.66 -7.44 8.32
N ALA A 29 7.68 -7.55 7.00
CA ALA A 29 7.99 -8.79 6.32
C ALA A 29 9.49 -8.94 6.05
N ASN A 30 9.93 -10.18 5.84
CA ASN A 30 11.27 -10.45 5.32
C ASN A 30 11.29 -10.27 3.80
N PHE A 31 12.37 -9.67 3.30
CA PHE A 31 12.58 -9.51 1.87
C PHE A 31 13.37 -10.69 1.28
N PRO A 32 13.07 -11.12 0.05
CA PRO A 32 12.02 -10.61 -0.84
C PRO A 32 10.61 -11.05 -0.42
N PHE A 33 9.67 -10.11 -0.38
CA PHE A 33 8.27 -10.39 -0.06
C PHE A 33 7.54 -10.85 -1.32
N ARG A 34 7.06 -12.10 -1.31
CA ARG A 34 6.43 -12.77 -2.46
C ARG A 34 4.98 -13.11 -2.20
N VAL A 35 4.11 -12.77 -3.14
CA VAL A 35 2.66 -13.02 -3.02
C VAL A 35 2.08 -13.45 -4.36
N GLY A 36 1.15 -14.41 -4.32
CA GLY A 36 0.48 -14.94 -5.52
C GLY A 36 -1.04 -14.85 -5.47
N THR A 37 -1.62 -14.40 -4.35
CA THR A 37 -3.08 -14.24 -4.25
C THR A 37 -3.53 -13.04 -5.10
N PRO A 38 -4.56 -13.17 -5.97
CA PRO A 38 -4.94 -12.12 -6.92
C PRO A 38 -5.21 -10.75 -6.27
N ALA A 39 -5.89 -10.74 -5.12
CA ALA A 39 -6.18 -9.52 -4.38
C ALA A 39 -4.88 -8.81 -3.93
N LEU A 40 -3.97 -9.55 -3.31
CA LEU A 40 -2.72 -8.98 -2.81
C LEU A 40 -1.78 -8.57 -3.94
N VAL A 41 -1.77 -9.32 -5.04
CA VAL A 41 -1.04 -8.93 -6.26
C VAL A 41 -1.54 -7.57 -6.77
N ALA A 42 -2.85 -7.33 -6.81
CA ALA A 42 -3.41 -6.05 -7.23
C ALA A 42 -3.01 -4.89 -6.28
N GLU A 43 -2.96 -5.14 -4.97
CA GLU A 43 -2.48 -4.18 -3.98
C GLU A 43 -1.00 -3.84 -4.16
N ILE A 44 -0.14 -4.86 -4.39
CA ILE A 44 1.28 -4.64 -4.71
C ILE A 44 1.45 -3.85 -6.01
N GLU A 45 0.63 -4.12 -7.04
CA GLU A 45 0.65 -3.34 -8.28
C GLU A 45 0.30 -1.86 -8.03
N ALA A 46 -0.67 -1.58 -7.16
CA ALA A 46 -1.00 -0.22 -6.78
C ALA A 46 0.17 0.47 -6.04
N LEU A 47 0.83 -0.24 -5.11
CA LEU A 47 2.03 0.27 -4.42
C LEU A 47 3.22 0.52 -5.36
N LEU A 48 3.41 -0.34 -6.37
CA LEU A 48 4.44 -0.18 -7.40
C LEU A 48 4.14 1.03 -8.29
N ARG A 49 2.89 1.21 -8.74
CA ARG A 49 2.46 2.37 -9.53
C ARG A 49 2.61 3.68 -8.75
N ALA A 50 2.36 3.65 -7.44
CA ALA A 50 2.55 4.79 -6.55
C ALA A 50 4.03 5.05 -6.19
N GLY A 51 4.97 4.19 -6.62
CA GLY A 51 6.39 4.34 -6.31
C GLY A 51 6.74 4.12 -4.83
N LEU A 52 5.84 3.51 -4.04
CA LEU A 52 6.02 3.29 -2.61
C LEU A 52 6.89 2.07 -2.30
N VAL A 53 6.98 1.14 -3.25
CA VAL A 53 7.81 -0.06 -3.15
C VAL A 53 8.59 -0.30 -4.42
N GLU A 54 9.69 -1.04 -4.31
CA GLU A 54 10.48 -1.47 -5.45
C GLU A 54 10.39 -2.98 -5.61
N GLY A 55 10.10 -3.43 -6.82
CA GLY A 55 9.77 -4.82 -7.07
C GLY A 55 9.35 -5.04 -8.51
N GLY A 56 8.54 -6.06 -8.73
CA GLY A 56 7.95 -6.36 -10.02
C GLY A 56 6.81 -7.35 -9.91
N VAL A 57 6.01 -7.43 -10.96
CA VAL A 57 4.91 -8.38 -11.10
C VAL A 57 5.13 -9.19 -12.36
N GLY A 58 4.92 -10.50 -12.28
CA GLY A 58 5.18 -11.42 -13.37
C GLY A 58 4.28 -12.65 -13.30
N ARG A 59 4.46 -13.58 -14.23
CA ARG A 59 3.86 -14.92 -14.13
C ARG A 59 4.90 -15.90 -13.62
N SER A 60 4.51 -16.71 -12.66
CA SER A 60 5.32 -17.83 -12.19
C SER A 60 4.73 -19.13 -12.73
N PRO A 61 5.51 -19.93 -13.47
CA PRO A 61 5.07 -21.26 -13.88
C PRO A 61 4.96 -22.22 -12.69
N VAL A 62 5.67 -21.96 -11.59
CA VAL A 62 5.64 -22.79 -10.37
C VAL A 62 4.39 -22.51 -9.54
N ASP A 63 3.97 -21.25 -9.46
CA ASP A 63 2.80 -20.83 -8.66
C ASP A 63 1.48 -20.84 -9.48
N ALA A 64 1.53 -21.33 -10.72
CA ALA A 64 0.39 -21.40 -11.65
C ALA A 64 -0.41 -20.07 -11.77
N GLY A 65 0.28 -18.92 -11.78
CA GLY A 65 -0.42 -17.65 -11.73
C GLY A 65 0.44 -16.39 -11.79
N LYS A 66 -0.24 -15.25 -11.63
CA LYS A 66 0.38 -13.92 -11.52
C LYS A 66 0.95 -13.78 -10.10
N ILE A 67 2.21 -13.42 -9.99
CA ILE A 67 2.92 -13.21 -8.73
C ILE A 67 3.47 -11.79 -8.67
N ALA A 68 3.49 -11.22 -7.47
CA ALA A 68 4.16 -9.97 -7.19
C ALA A 68 5.32 -10.21 -6.22
N VAL A 69 6.45 -9.56 -6.49
CA VAL A 69 7.65 -9.64 -5.68
C VAL A 69 8.09 -8.24 -5.31
N VAL A 70 8.15 -7.96 -4.02
CA VAL A 70 8.70 -6.72 -3.48
C VAL A 70 10.11 -7.00 -2.95
N ARG A 71 11.08 -6.19 -3.39
CA ARG A 71 12.49 -6.28 -2.98
C ARG A 71 12.81 -5.37 -1.81
N ARG A 72 12.20 -4.18 -1.76
CA ARG A 72 12.31 -3.22 -0.66
C ARG A 72 11.20 -2.18 -0.71
N ILE A 73 10.97 -1.49 0.41
CA ILE A 73 10.16 -0.27 0.45
C ILE A 73 11.03 0.91 -0.05
N SER A 74 10.47 1.77 -0.90
CA SER A 74 11.18 2.93 -1.45
C SER A 74 11.37 4.03 -0.37
N ALA A 75 12.18 5.05 -0.67
CA ALA A 75 12.29 6.21 0.22
C ALA A 75 10.94 6.91 0.42
N LEU A 76 10.12 7.03 -0.65
CA LEU A 76 8.78 7.60 -0.59
C LEU A 76 7.84 6.76 0.28
N GLY A 77 7.88 5.43 0.13
CA GLY A 77 7.09 4.52 0.97
C GLY A 77 7.43 4.64 2.44
N ARG A 78 8.72 4.75 2.78
CA ARG A 78 9.16 4.99 4.17
C ARG A 78 8.70 6.33 4.71
N ALA A 79 8.78 7.40 3.90
CA ALA A 79 8.27 8.72 4.30
C ALA A 79 6.76 8.68 4.57
N ARG A 80 5.98 7.99 3.74
CA ARG A 80 4.54 7.80 3.94
C ARG A 80 4.22 7.04 5.24
N LEU A 81 5.01 6.02 5.56
CA LEU A 81 4.88 5.28 6.83
C LEU A 81 5.21 6.14 8.05
N ALA A 82 6.23 7.01 7.96
CA ALA A 82 6.61 7.91 9.05
C ALA A 82 5.50 8.93 9.34
N LEU A 83 5.06 9.67 8.31
CA LEU A 83 4.04 10.72 8.46
C LEU A 83 2.74 10.20 9.10
N THR A 84 2.34 8.98 8.75
CA THR A 84 1.11 8.37 9.28
C THR A 84 1.26 7.82 10.69
N ARG A 85 2.49 7.50 11.15
CA ARG A 85 2.76 7.17 12.56
C ARG A 85 2.71 8.42 13.43
N ASP A 86 3.28 9.52 12.97
CA ASP A 86 3.30 10.79 13.70
C ASP A 86 1.89 11.39 13.84
N SER A 87 1.05 11.31 12.79
CA SER A 87 -0.36 11.73 12.88
C SER A 87 -1.17 10.93 13.91
N ALA A 88 -0.88 9.63 14.08
CA ALA A 88 -1.56 8.80 15.08
C ALA A 88 -1.12 9.12 16.52
N ARG A 89 0.14 9.55 16.70
CA ARG A 89 0.65 9.96 18.03
C ARG A 89 0.14 11.34 18.45
N GLY A 90 0.10 12.31 17.53
CA GLY A 90 -0.39 13.65 17.84
C GLY A 90 -1.89 13.73 18.17
N ALA A 91 -2.69 12.74 17.76
CA ALA A 91 -4.12 12.68 18.03
C ALA A 91 -4.49 12.20 19.45
N LEU A 92 -3.51 11.70 20.23
CA LEU A 92 -3.73 11.21 21.60
C LEU A 92 -3.27 12.19 22.69
N GLU A 93 -2.72 13.35 22.31
CA GLU A 93 -2.18 14.36 23.24
C GLU A 93 -3.04 15.63 23.30
N TRP A 94 -4.37 15.49 23.30
CA TRP A 94 -5.32 16.60 23.54
C TRP A 94 -6.33 16.25 24.63
#